data_AF-A0A5E5P4Z6-F1
#
_entry.id   AF-A0A5E5P4Z6-F1
#
_cell.length_a   1.000
_cell.length_b   1.000
_cell.length_c   1.000
_cell.angle_alpha   90.00
_cell.angle_beta   90.00
_cell.angle_gamma   90.00
#
_symmetry.space_group_name_H-M   'P 1'
#
loop_
_entity.id
_entity.type
_entity.pdbx_description
1 polymer ?
#
loop_
_entity_poly.entity_id
_entity_poly.type
_entity_poly.pdbx_seq_one_letter_code
_entity_poly.pdbx_strand_id
1 'polypeptide(L)' 'MSTLLDTLIEFKSWICLICGWIYNEAEGAPNDGLPPGTRWADVPTDWRCPECDVSKDDFVLSEF' A
#
# COMPACT_ATOMS: atom_id res chain seq x y z
N MET A 1 14.16 14.32 14.61
CA MET A 1 12.83 14.82 15.01
C MET A 1 11.70 14.22 14.16
N SER A 2 11.82 12.97 13.68
CA SER A 2 10.77 12.29 12.91
C SER A 2 11.00 10.77 12.97
N THR A 3 10.74 10.18 14.13
CA THR A 3 10.73 8.71 14.28
C THR A 3 9.69 8.29 15.32
N LEU A 4 9.33 9.19 16.26
CA LEU A 4 8.32 8.95 17.28
C LEU A 4 6.87 9.14 16.80
N LEU A 5 6.62 9.99 15.78
CA LEU A 5 5.28 10.07 15.17
C LEU A 5 5.05 8.90 14.20
N ASP A 6 6.09 8.48 13.47
CA ASP A 6 6.02 7.37 12.52
C ASP A 6 5.81 6.02 13.22
N THR A 7 6.17 5.90 14.51
CA THR A 7 5.85 4.71 15.34
C THR A 7 4.48 4.75 16.02
N LEU A 8 3.77 5.89 15.98
CA LEU A 8 2.41 6.03 16.52
C LEU A 8 1.33 6.00 15.44
N ILE A 9 1.73 6.16 14.17
CA ILE A 9 0.83 6.03 13.02
C ILE A 9 0.83 4.57 12.58
N GLU A 10 -0.22 3.84 12.93
CA GLU A 10 -0.43 2.46 12.47
C GLU A 10 -0.74 2.44 10.96
N PHE A 11 0.30 2.39 10.14
CA PHE A 11 0.19 2.12 8.70
C PHE A 11 0.00 0.63 8.46
N LYS A 12 -0.89 0.31 7.52
CA LYS A 12 -1.18 -1.08 7.15
C LYS A 12 -0.35 -1.49 5.94
N SER A 13 -0.09 -2.79 5.84
CA SER A 13 0.48 -3.39 4.63
C SER A 13 -0.57 -4.25 3.94
N TRP A 14 -0.55 -4.29 2.61
CA TRP A 14 -1.50 -5.03 1.79
C TRP A 14 -0.73 -5.89 0.81
N ILE A 15 -1.05 -7.18 0.73
CA ILE A 15 -0.36 -8.11 -0.17
C ILE A 15 -1.25 -8.48 -1.35
N CYS A 16 -0.71 -8.37 -2.55
CA CYS A 16 -1.33 -8.87 -3.76
C CYS A 16 -1.35 -10.40 -3.73
N LEU A 17 -2.53 -11.01 -3.79
CA LEU A 17 -2.68 -12.47 -3.77
C LEU A 17 -2.18 -13.14 -5.06
N ILE A 18 -2.00 -12.38 -6.14
CA ILE A 18 -1.61 -12.89 -7.45
C ILE A 18 -0.09 -13.00 -7.61
N CYS A 19 0.65 -11.97 -7.19
CA CYS A 19 2.11 -11.92 -7.37
C CYS A 19 2.89 -11.82 -6.06
N GLY A 20 2.24 -11.55 -4.93
CA GLY A 20 2.89 -11.39 -3.62
C GLY A 20 3.51 -10.00 -3.37
N TRP A 21 3.34 -9.04 -4.27
CA TRP A 21 3.81 -7.67 -4.04
C TRP A 21 3.11 -7.03 -2.83
N ILE A 22 3.87 -6.28 -2.02
CA ILE A 22 3.39 -5.66 -0.79
C ILE A 22 3.29 -4.15 -0.98
N TYR A 23 2.09 -3.62 -0.80
CA TYR A 23 1.85 -2.19 -0.64
C TYR A 23 1.93 -1.82 0.84
N ASN A 24 2.91 -1.00 1.22
CA ASN A 24 2.99 -0.42 2.55
C ASN A 24 2.43 1.01 2.52
N GLU A 25 1.38 1.30 3.30
CA GLU A 25 0.78 2.65 3.32
C GLU A 25 1.78 3.75 3.72
N ALA A 26 2.77 3.45 4.55
CA ALA A 26 3.80 4.41 4.95
C ALA A 26 4.70 4.79 3.77
N GLU A 27 5.00 3.82 2.89
CA GLU A 27 5.89 4.01 1.73
C GLU A 27 5.13 4.45 0.48
N GLY A 28 3.85 4.07 0.36
CA GLY A 28 3.06 4.26 -0.84
C GLY A 28 3.59 3.46 -2.03
N ALA A 29 3.28 3.93 -3.24
CA ALA A 29 3.87 3.50 -4.51
C ALA A 29 4.16 4.74 -5.39
N PRO A 30 5.23 5.51 -5.09
CA PRO A 30 5.43 6.83 -5.70
C PRO A 30 5.61 6.79 -7.22
N ASN A 31 6.21 5.71 -7.74
CA ASN A 31 6.38 5.50 -9.19
C ASN A 31 5.03 5.29 -9.90
N ASP A 32 3.99 4.89 -9.17
CA ASP A 32 2.64 4.64 -9.63
C ASP A 32 1.66 5.73 -9.18
N GLY A 33 2.17 6.89 -8.74
CA GLY A 33 1.37 8.05 -8.37
C GLY A 33 0.73 7.97 -6.97
N LEU A 34 1.11 6.98 -6.16
CA LEU A 34 0.67 6.87 -4.76
C LEU A 34 1.79 7.36 -3.82
N PRO A 35 1.76 8.61 -3.32
CA PRO A 35 2.83 9.12 -2.47
C PRO A 35 2.91 8.37 -1.12
N PRO A 36 4.04 8.48 -0.39
CA PRO A 36 4.17 7.92 0.96
C PRO A 36 3.09 8.44 1.90
N GLY A 37 2.55 7.56 2.74
CA GLY A 37 1.45 7.87 3.66
C GLY A 37 0.04 7.73 3.05
N THR A 38 -0.07 7.33 1.78
CA THR A 38 -1.37 7.05 1.14
C THR A 38 -2.01 5.85 1.83
N ARG A 39 -3.22 6.01 2.37
CA ARG A 39 -3.96 4.89 2.97
C ARG A 39 -4.56 4.03 1.88
N TRP A 40 -4.74 2.74 2.16
CA TRP A 40 -5.42 1.84 1.24
C TRP A 40 -6.83 2.29 0.91
N ALA A 41 -7.53 2.92 1.87
CA ALA A 41 -8.84 3.51 1.62
C ALA A 41 -8.80 4.63 0.55
N ASP A 42 -7.67 5.33 0.43
CA ASP A 42 -7.49 6.46 -0.49
C ASP A 42 -6.88 6.03 -1.84
N VAL A 43 -6.42 4.78 -1.98
CA VAL A 43 -5.96 4.24 -3.26
C VAL A 43 -7.12 4.21 -4.26
N PRO A 44 -6.98 4.78 -5.47
CA PRO A 44 -8.03 4.77 -6.49
C PRO A 44 -8.49 3.35 -6.84
N THR A 45 -9.78 3.17 -7.16
CA THR A 45 -10.33 1.85 -7.52
C THR A 45 -9.83 1.34 -8.87
N ASP A 46 -9.41 2.25 -9.74
CA ASP A 46 -8.83 1.96 -11.05
C ASP A 46 -7.31 1.77 -11.02
N TRP A 47 -6.67 2.01 -9.87
CA TRP A 47 -5.25 1.67 -9.68
C TRP A 47 -5.04 0.16 -9.80
N ARG A 48 -3.89 -0.21 -10.38
CA ARG A 48 -3.52 -1.60 -10.66
C ARG A 48 -2.18 -1.93 -10.02
N CYS A 49 -2.01 -3.19 -9.64
CA CYS A 49 -0.75 -3.68 -9.07
C CYS A 49 0.41 -3.40 -10.05
N PRO A 50 1.50 -2.74 -9.61
CA PRO A 50 2.60 -2.36 -10.49
C PRO A 50 3.37 -3.57 -11.05
N GLU A 51 3.31 -4.72 -10.38
CA GLU A 51 4.03 -5.93 -10.78
C GLU A 51 3.22 -6.84 -11.72
N CYS A 52 1.89 -6.86 -11.60
CA CYS A 52 1.06 -7.84 -12.33
C CYS A 52 -0.26 -7.32 -12.90
N ASP A 53 -0.51 -6.01 -12.81
CA ASP A 53 -1.64 -5.30 -13.44
C ASP A 53 -3.04 -5.75 -12.99
N VAL A 54 -3.14 -6.51 -11.91
CA VAL A 54 -4.43 -6.89 -11.31
C VAL A 54 -5.04 -5.76 -10.50
N SER A 55 -6.32 -5.91 -10.17
CA SER A 55 -7.08 -4.86 -9.51
C SER A 55 -6.72 -4.73 -8.03
N LYS A 56 -7.12 -3.60 -7.44
CA LYS A 56 -7.06 -3.38 -5.98
C LYS A 56 -7.80 -4.48 -5.19
N ASP A 57 -8.84 -5.08 -5.75
CA ASP A 57 -9.65 -6.10 -5.07
C ASP A 57 -8.89 -7.42 -4.85
N ASP A 58 -7.77 -7.62 -5.56
CA ASP A 58 -6.90 -8.80 -5.44
C ASP A 58 -5.89 -8.70 -4.28
N PHE A 59 -5.98 -7.65 -3.46
CA PHE A 59 -5.14 -7.44 -2.29
C PHE A 59 -5.86 -7.71 -0.99
N VAL A 60 -5.13 -8.26 -0.03
CA VAL A 60 -5.63 -8.48 1.34
C VAL A 60 -4.74 -7.79 2.36
N LEU A 61 -5.34 -7.46 3.51
CA LEU A 61 -4.60 -6.92 4.65
C LEU A 61 -3.54 -7.94 5.09
N SER A 62 -2.31 -7.46 5.18
CA SER A 62 -1.14 -8.22 5.61
C SER A 62 -0.92 -7.97 7.10
N GLU A 63 -1.32 -8.93 7.95
CA GLU A 63 -1.19 -8.86 9.42
C GLU A 63 0.08 -9.57 9.92
N PHE A 64 1.27 -9.15 9.48
CA PHE A 64 2.55 -9.68 9.98
C PHE A 64 3.24 -8.74 10.97
#